data_AF-A0A852CKS1-F1
#
_entry.id   AF-A0A852CKS1-F1
#
_cell.length_a   1.000
_cell.length_b   1.000
_cell.length_c   1.000
_cell.angle_alpha   90.00
_cell.angle_beta   90.00
_cell.angle_gamma   90.00
#
_symmetry.space_group_name_H-M   'P 1'
#
loop_
_entity.id
_entity.type
_entity.pdbx_description
1 polymer ?
#
loop_
_entity_poly.entity_id
_entity_poly.type
_entity_poly.pdbx_seq_one_letter_code
_entity_poly.pdbx_strand_id
1 'polypeptide(L)'
;MLLFLWDSISFQMLLIFLTIFLLIADYLKRRKPKNYPPSPLALPFIGHLYLMDFKDPIKTVQKLTEKYGNIFSTHVGGTSFVFVSGQQLIKEVLINQGEVFMDRPDVPLDKEIFSSKGLISSNGLLWKQQRRFTLSTLRNFGLGKRSLEERIQEECQYLVDAFGEEQENPFNPHFQLTNAVSNIICSITFGNRAALSVCLPLMQLLVKGDSSNSFQEENLVACVLDLLFAGTETTATTLRWALLYMAIHPEIQARVQSEIDLVIRQMRQPALEDRDRMPYTNAVIHEVQRIGNIIPFNVPRAPTKDTVVGGYTIPKGTFTMINLTSLMLDMKEWETPHTFNPGHFLKDGQFQRKELFIPFSMGK
;
A
#
# COMPACT_ATOMS: atom_id res chain seq x y z
N MET A 1 43.24 -12.67 -46.75
CA MET A 1 43.01 -11.42 -46.00
C MET A 1 42.00 -11.59 -44.87
N LEU A 2 40.85 -12.26 -45.09
CA LEU A 2 39.87 -12.57 -44.01
C LEU A 2 40.37 -13.59 -42.97
N LEU A 3 41.19 -14.58 -43.37
CA LEU A 3 41.78 -15.57 -42.45
C LEU A 3 42.82 -14.97 -41.49
N PHE A 4 43.59 -13.97 -41.94
CA PHE A 4 44.65 -13.32 -41.15
C PHE A 4 44.11 -12.42 -40.03
N LEU A 5 42.90 -11.90 -40.21
CA LEU A 5 42.19 -11.12 -39.19
C LEU A 5 41.68 -12.02 -38.05
N TRP A 6 41.38 -13.29 -38.32
CA TRP A 6 40.89 -14.23 -37.30
C TRP A 6 42.02 -14.69 -36.36
N ASP A 7 43.23 -14.89 -36.88
CA ASP A 7 44.42 -15.22 -36.08
C ASP A 7 44.90 -14.05 -35.20
N SER A 8 44.48 -12.82 -35.49
CA SER A 8 44.87 -11.61 -34.75
C SER A 8 43.84 -11.18 -33.69
N ILE A 9 42.64 -11.74 -33.69
CA ILE A 9 41.59 -11.39 -32.70
C ILE A 9 41.76 -12.33 -31.51
N SER A 10 42.48 -11.86 -30.48
CA SER A 10 42.55 -12.57 -29.22
C SER A 10 41.16 -12.64 -28.57
N PHE A 11 40.91 -13.71 -27.80
CA PHE A 11 39.68 -13.86 -27.00
C PHE A 11 39.40 -12.62 -26.12
N GLN A 12 40.45 -11.94 -25.65
CA GLN A 12 40.37 -10.71 -24.86
C GLN A 12 39.75 -9.55 -25.67
N MET A 13 40.11 -9.37 -26.94
CA MET A 13 39.55 -8.33 -27.79
C MET A 13 38.06 -8.57 -28.07
N LEU A 14 37.67 -9.83 -28.25
CA LEU A 14 36.27 -10.20 -28.43
C LEU A 14 35.45 -9.97 -27.15
N LEU A 15 36.04 -10.26 -25.99
CA LEU A 15 35.41 -9.98 -24.69
C LEU A 15 35.22 -8.46 -24.47
N ILE A 16 36.25 -7.65 -24.76
CA ILE A 16 36.17 -6.18 -24.65
C ILE A 16 35.11 -5.63 -25.61
N PHE A 17 35.10 -6.08 -26.87
CA PHE A 17 34.09 -5.68 -27.83
C PHE A 17 32.68 -6.03 -27.37
N LEU A 18 32.48 -7.26 -26.87
CA LEU A 18 31.19 -7.70 -26.33
C LEU A 18 30.77 -6.83 -25.13
N THR A 19 31.68 -6.54 -24.19
CA THR A 19 31.39 -5.67 -23.05
C THR A 19 30.99 -4.26 -23.50
N ILE A 20 31.74 -3.64 -24.41
CA ILE A 20 31.43 -2.30 -24.94
C ILE A 20 30.09 -2.32 -25.69
N PHE A 21 29.86 -3.34 -26.53
CA PHE A 21 28.61 -3.50 -27.25
C PHE A 21 27.42 -3.62 -26.29
N LEU A 22 27.55 -4.43 -25.23
CA LEU A 22 26.51 -4.58 -24.22
C LEU A 22 26.28 -3.28 -23.44
N LEU A 23 27.33 -2.52 -23.10
CA LEU A 23 27.21 -1.21 -22.45
C LEU A 23 26.52 -0.17 -23.34
N ILE A 24 26.85 -0.14 -24.63
CA ILE A 24 26.20 0.76 -25.61
C ILE A 24 24.75 0.33 -25.81
N ALA A 25 24.48 -0.96 -25.96
CA ALA A 25 23.12 -1.48 -26.10
C ALA A 25 22.28 -1.15 -24.86
N ASP A 26 22.85 -1.30 -23.65
CA ASP A 26 22.21 -0.92 -22.39
C ASP A 26 21.92 0.60 -22.34
N TYR A 27 22.89 1.43 -22.72
CA TYR A 27 22.74 2.89 -22.78
C TYR A 27 21.67 3.34 -23.78
N LEU A 28 21.67 2.79 -24.99
CA LEU A 28 20.71 3.12 -26.05
C LEU A 28 19.30 2.66 -25.68
N LYS A 29 19.16 1.45 -25.12
CA LYS A 29 17.88 0.90 -24.67
C LYS A 29 17.26 1.73 -23.53
N ARG A 30 18.09 2.35 -22.69
CA ARG A 30 17.66 3.12 -21.51
C ARG A 30 17.61 4.63 -21.74
N ARG A 31 17.69 5.07 -22.99
CA ARG A 31 17.67 6.50 -23.31
C ARG A 31 16.34 7.11 -22.85
N LYS A 32 16.44 8.04 -21.91
CA LYS A 32 15.29 8.76 -21.35
C LYS A 32 14.71 9.76 -22.36
N PRO A 33 13.39 9.99 -22.34
CA PRO A 33 12.78 11.02 -23.16
C PRO A 33 13.30 12.41 -22.77
N LYS A 34 13.09 13.40 -23.64
CA LYS A 34 13.35 14.79 -23.29
C LYS A 34 12.52 15.17 -22.06
N ASN A 35 13.09 15.96 -21.15
CA ASN A 35 12.45 16.42 -19.92
C ASN A 35 11.97 15.29 -18.99
N TYR A 36 12.66 14.15 -18.96
CA TYR A 36 12.38 13.11 -17.97
C TYR A 36 12.75 13.57 -16.55
N PRO A 37 12.09 13.07 -15.48
CA PRO A 37 12.42 13.46 -14.11
C PRO A 37 13.91 13.25 -13.78
N PRO A 38 14.50 14.13 -12.94
CA PRO A 38 15.89 14.04 -12.54
C PRO A 38 16.18 12.68 -11.92
N SER A 39 17.39 12.17 -12.12
CA SER A 39 17.74 10.82 -11.72
C SER A 39 19.16 10.77 -11.19
N PRO A 40 19.42 9.93 -10.18
CA PRO A 40 20.79 9.64 -9.78
C PRO A 40 21.60 8.99 -10.90
N LEU A 41 22.91 8.87 -10.67
CA LEU A 41 23.78 8.14 -11.58
C LEU A 41 23.40 6.66 -11.58
N ALA A 42 23.19 6.08 -12.76
CA ALA A 42 22.84 4.68 -12.90
C ALA A 42 24.09 3.84 -13.20
N LEU A 43 24.21 2.68 -12.54
CA LEU A 43 25.18 1.67 -12.96
C LEU A 43 24.63 0.90 -14.19
N PRO A 44 25.49 0.49 -15.14
CA PRO A 44 25.06 -0.35 -16.25
C PRO A 44 24.38 -1.62 -15.77
N PHE A 45 23.35 -2.07 -16.50
CA PHE A 45 22.53 -3.26 -16.22
C PHE A 45 21.65 -3.20 -14.95
N ILE A 46 22.26 -2.87 -13.80
CA ILE A 46 21.65 -2.94 -12.47
C ILE A 46 20.87 -1.67 -12.13
N GLY A 47 21.31 -0.52 -12.62
CA GLY A 47 20.70 0.77 -12.36
C GLY A 47 20.99 1.31 -10.96
N HIS A 48 19.92 1.53 -10.19
CA HIS A 48 19.94 2.20 -8.90
C HIS A 48 19.84 1.24 -7.72
N LEU A 49 19.97 -0.06 -7.94
CA LEU A 49 19.87 -1.06 -6.86
C LEU A 49 20.85 -0.76 -5.70
N TYR A 50 22.03 -0.21 -6.02
CA TYR A 50 23.05 0.18 -5.04
C TYR A 50 22.63 1.35 -4.11
N LEU A 51 21.63 2.15 -4.52
CA LEU A 51 21.09 3.23 -3.69
C LEU A 51 19.92 2.76 -2.83
N MET A 52 19.33 1.61 -3.15
CA MET A 52 18.14 1.13 -2.47
C MET A 52 18.51 0.43 -1.16
N ASP A 53 18.19 1.08 -0.04
CA ASP A 53 18.15 0.39 1.25
C ASP A 53 16.80 -0.31 1.40
N PHE A 54 16.78 -1.62 1.20
CA PHE A 54 15.56 -2.43 1.37
C PHE A 54 15.12 -2.55 2.84
N LYS A 55 16.00 -2.23 3.81
CA LYS A 55 15.65 -2.22 5.24
C LYS A 55 14.94 -0.92 5.61
N ASP A 56 15.34 0.20 5.02
CA ASP A 56 14.75 1.51 5.24
C ASP A 56 14.54 2.29 3.91
N PRO A 57 13.53 1.90 3.13
CA PRO A 57 13.28 2.52 1.84
C PRO A 57 12.73 3.95 1.99
N ILE A 58 12.08 4.28 3.11
CA ILE A 58 11.57 5.62 3.42
C ILE A 58 12.71 6.62 3.51
N LYS A 59 13.73 6.31 4.30
CA LYS A 59 14.91 7.17 4.45
C LYS A 59 15.68 7.34 3.15
N THR A 60 15.76 6.29 2.33
CA THR A 60 16.36 6.36 1.00
C THR A 60 15.62 7.35 0.11
N VAL A 61 14.29 7.22 0.01
CA VAL A 61 13.47 8.13 -0.79
C VAL A 61 13.53 9.56 -0.25
N GLN A 62 13.55 9.75 1.07
CA GLN A 62 13.70 11.08 1.67
C GLN A 62 15.01 11.77 1.23
N LYS A 63 16.16 11.08 1.32
CA LYS A 63 17.45 11.62 0.86
C LYS A 63 17.44 11.97 -0.63
N LEU A 64 16.76 11.15 -1.45
CA LEU A 64 16.63 11.41 -2.88
C LEU A 64 15.71 12.61 -3.16
N THR A 65 14.61 12.74 -2.43
CA THR A 65 13.72 13.91 -2.50
C THR A 65 14.43 15.19 -2.11
N GLU A 66 15.25 15.18 -1.05
CA GLU A 66 16.06 16.34 -0.63
C GLU A 66 17.08 16.75 -1.71
N LYS A 67 17.65 15.79 -2.45
CA LYS A 67 18.68 16.05 -3.47
C LYS A 67 18.12 16.41 -4.85
N TYR A 68 17.06 15.76 -5.29
CA TYR A 68 16.53 15.86 -6.66
C TYR A 68 15.17 16.57 -6.73
N GLY A 69 14.57 16.89 -5.57
CA GLY A 69 13.27 17.54 -5.46
C GLY A 69 12.11 16.57 -5.36
N ASN A 70 10.90 17.13 -5.37
CA ASN A 70 9.65 16.40 -5.14
C ASN A 70 9.26 15.39 -6.23
N ILE A 71 9.98 15.36 -7.35
CA ILE A 71 9.80 14.37 -8.41
C ILE A 71 11.16 13.93 -8.93
N PHE A 72 11.41 12.62 -8.88
CA PHE A 72 12.66 12.04 -9.39
C PHE A 72 12.41 10.63 -9.95
N SER A 73 13.33 10.16 -10.77
CA SER A 73 13.29 8.84 -11.38
C SER A 73 14.43 7.94 -10.89
N THR A 74 14.12 6.67 -10.72
CA THR A 74 15.08 5.59 -10.52
C THR A 74 14.75 4.45 -11.46
N HIS A 75 15.62 3.47 -11.56
CA HIS A 75 15.34 2.24 -12.28
C HIS A 75 16.13 1.09 -11.67
N VAL A 76 15.54 -0.09 -11.70
CA VAL A 76 16.15 -1.35 -11.23
C VAL A 76 15.95 -2.38 -12.32
N GLY A 77 17.03 -2.98 -12.79
CA GLY A 77 16.97 -3.86 -13.96
C GLY A 77 16.34 -3.13 -15.15
N GLY A 78 15.31 -3.71 -15.76
CA GLY A 78 14.57 -3.12 -16.87
C GLY A 78 13.42 -2.18 -16.49
N THR A 79 13.12 -2.02 -15.20
CA THR A 79 11.94 -1.29 -14.72
C THR A 79 12.29 0.11 -14.27
N SER A 80 11.57 1.12 -14.79
CA SER A 80 11.74 2.53 -14.42
C SER A 80 10.65 2.97 -13.44
N PHE A 81 11.05 3.62 -12.37
CA PHE A 81 10.20 4.14 -11.31
C PHE A 81 10.30 5.67 -11.26
N VAL A 82 9.17 6.33 -11.08
CA VAL A 82 9.07 7.77 -10.82
C VAL A 82 8.44 7.93 -9.45
N PHE A 83 9.13 8.62 -8.55
CA PHE A 83 8.64 8.94 -7.22
C PHE A 83 8.06 10.34 -7.23
N VAL A 84 6.84 10.48 -6.70
CA VAL A 84 6.12 11.75 -6.59
C VAL A 84 5.87 12.04 -5.13
N SER A 85 6.37 13.17 -4.65
CA SER A 85 6.26 13.67 -3.27
C SER A 85 5.61 15.05 -3.25
N GLY A 86 5.09 15.44 -2.09
CA GLY A 86 4.51 16.76 -1.86
C GLY A 86 3.08 16.91 -2.36
N GLN A 87 2.30 17.71 -1.63
CA GLN A 87 0.85 17.79 -1.80
C GLN A 87 0.42 18.17 -3.22
N GLN A 88 1.09 19.15 -3.84
CA GLN A 88 0.72 19.67 -5.15
C GLN A 88 0.84 18.59 -6.25
N LEU A 89 1.99 17.90 -6.32
CA LEU A 89 2.21 16.87 -7.34
C LEU A 89 1.38 15.63 -7.07
N ILE A 90 1.17 15.26 -5.80
CA ILE A 90 0.31 14.13 -5.46
C ILE A 90 -1.15 14.41 -5.85
N LYS A 91 -1.67 15.62 -5.59
CA LYS A 91 -3.00 16.05 -6.05
C LYS A 91 -3.05 16.09 -7.59
N GLU A 92 -1.99 16.54 -8.26
CA GLU A 92 -1.90 16.54 -9.72
C GLU A 92 -2.04 15.12 -10.29
N VAL A 93 -1.29 14.15 -9.75
CA VAL A 93 -1.28 12.77 -10.25
C VAL A 93 -2.57 12.01 -9.91
N LEU A 94 -3.01 12.07 -8.65
CA LEU A 94 -4.13 11.24 -8.17
C LEU A 94 -5.51 11.84 -8.48
N ILE A 95 -5.63 13.16 -8.53
CA ILE A 95 -6.92 13.84 -8.68
C ILE A 95 -7.03 14.45 -10.07
N ASN A 96 -6.16 15.42 -10.40
CA ASN A 96 -6.29 16.18 -11.65
C ASN A 96 -6.04 15.30 -12.88
N GLN A 97 -5.09 14.37 -12.78
CA GLN A 97 -4.75 13.40 -13.80
C GLN A 97 -5.15 11.97 -13.41
N GLY A 98 -6.12 11.80 -12.51
CA GLY A 98 -6.52 10.49 -11.99
C GLY A 98 -6.91 9.48 -13.07
N GLU A 99 -7.56 9.93 -14.16
CA GLU A 99 -7.88 9.09 -15.35
C GLU A 99 -6.63 8.62 -16.11
N VAL A 100 -5.60 9.46 -16.13
CA VAL A 100 -4.34 9.13 -16.81
C VAL A 100 -3.61 8.09 -15.97
N PHE A 101 -3.53 8.26 -14.65
CA PHE A 101 -2.83 7.37 -13.71
C PHE A 101 -3.71 6.23 -13.14
N MET A 102 -4.63 5.70 -13.95
CA MET A 102 -5.48 4.59 -13.53
C MET A 102 -4.83 3.22 -13.60
N ASP A 103 -3.81 3.03 -14.44
CA ASP A 103 -3.26 1.70 -14.67
C ASP A 103 -2.44 1.20 -13.48
N ARG A 104 -2.42 -0.12 -13.31
CA ARG A 104 -1.59 -0.90 -12.39
C ARG A 104 -0.45 -1.50 -13.19
N PRO A 105 0.80 -1.14 -12.91
CA PRO A 105 1.91 -1.66 -13.69
C PRO A 105 2.13 -3.15 -13.38
N ASP A 106 2.47 -3.94 -14.41
CA ASP A 106 2.72 -5.38 -14.28
C ASP A 106 4.06 -5.61 -13.56
N VAL A 107 4.02 -6.25 -12.39
CA VAL A 107 5.21 -6.57 -11.59
C VAL A 107 5.70 -7.97 -11.99
N PRO A 108 6.87 -8.12 -12.63
CA PRO A 108 7.31 -9.42 -13.15
C PRO A 108 7.53 -10.49 -12.07
N LEU A 109 7.81 -10.07 -10.83
CA LEU A 109 8.12 -10.96 -9.71
C LEU A 109 6.87 -11.58 -9.06
N ASP A 110 5.69 -10.99 -9.27
CA ASP A 110 4.48 -11.31 -8.51
C ASP A 110 3.40 -12.00 -9.35
N LYS A 111 3.68 -12.43 -10.58
CA LYS A 111 2.65 -12.98 -11.50
C LYS A 111 1.88 -14.19 -10.97
N GLU A 112 2.48 -14.94 -10.04
CA GLU A 112 1.84 -16.10 -9.40
C GLU A 112 0.83 -15.72 -8.30
N ILE A 113 1.04 -14.58 -7.61
CA ILE A 113 0.19 -14.11 -6.50
C ILE A 113 -0.77 -13.03 -7.00
N PHE A 114 -0.23 -12.07 -7.74
CA PHE A 114 -0.93 -10.96 -8.37
C PHE A 114 -0.90 -11.16 -9.89
N SER A 115 -1.68 -12.12 -10.37
CA SER A 115 -1.99 -12.21 -11.80
C SER A 115 -2.56 -10.86 -12.30
N SER A 116 -2.56 -10.60 -13.61
CA SER A 116 -3.17 -9.41 -14.22
C SER A 116 -4.71 -9.39 -14.13
N LYS A 117 -5.26 -10.00 -13.07
CA LYS A 117 -6.67 -10.22 -12.71
C LYS A 117 -6.90 -9.60 -11.32
N GLY A 118 -8.11 -9.71 -10.81
CA GLY A 118 -8.45 -9.20 -9.48
C GLY A 118 -8.56 -7.67 -9.41
N LEU A 119 -8.77 -7.14 -8.21
CA LEU A 119 -9.03 -5.73 -7.93
C LEU A 119 -7.77 -4.88 -7.83
N ILE A 120 -6.65 -5.49 -7.45
CA ILE A 120 -5.40 -4.80 -7.16
C ILE A 120 -4.56 -4.60 -8.43
N SER A 121 -4.51 -5.59 -9.32
CA SER A 121 -3.55 -5.65 -10.44
C SER A 121 -4.17 -5.66 -11.84
N SER A 122 -5.50 -5.78 -11.97
CA SER A 122 -6.14 -5.70 -13.29
C SER A 122 -6.26 -4.27 -13.81
N ASN A 123 -6.47 -4.13 -15.13
CA ASN A 123 -6.57 -2.85 -15.83
C ASN A 123 -7.79 -2.77 -16.76
N GLY A 124 -8.10 -1.56 -17.23
CA GLY A 124 -9.07 -1.32 -18.29
C GLY A 124 -10.50 -1.77 -17.97
N LEU A 125 -11.15 -2.46 -18.91
CA LEU A 125 -12.53 -2.91 -18.76
C LEU A 125 -12.68 -3.99 -17.67
N LEU A 126 -11.71 -4.89 -17.56
CA LEU A 126 -11.70 -5.97 -16.56
C LEU A 126 -11.75 -5.41 -15.15
N TRP A 127 -10.86 -4.45 -14.85
CA TRP A 127 -10.82 -3.76 -13.56
C TRP A 127 -12.14 -3.04 -13.26
N LYS A 128 -12.70 -2.32 -14.23
CA LYS A 128 -13.97 -1.61 -14.06
C LYS A 128 -15.12 -2.57 -13.73
N GLN A 129 -15.18 -3.72 -14.40
CA GLN A 129 -16.19 -4.74 -14.15
C GLN A 129 -16.02 -5.40 -12.77
N GLN A 130 -14.81 -5.85 -12.43
CA GLN A 130 -14.50 -6.47 -11.15
C GLN A 130 -14.73 -5.52 -9.99
N ARG A 131 -14.25 -4.28 -10.07
CA ARG A 131 -14.47 -3.25 -9.05
C ARG A 131 -15.96 -2.97 -8.86
N ARG A 132 -16.73 -2.84 -9.94
CA ARG A 132 -18.18 -2.60 -9.84
C ARG A 132 -18.89 -3.78 -9.20
N PHE A 133 -18.58 -5.01 -9.66
CA PHE A 133 -19.13 -6.24 -9.11
C PHE A 133 -18.82 -6.35 -7.62
N THR A 134 -17.54 -6.29 -7.23
CA THR A 134 -17.13 -6.42 -5.84
C THR A 134 -17.74 -5.35 -4.94
N LEU A 135 -17.74 -4.07 -5.35
CA LEU A 135 -18.34 -3.02 -4.53
C LEU A 135 -19.86 -3.21 -4.37
N SER A 136 -20.55 -3.68 -5.41
CA SER A 136 -21.96 -4.04 -5.32
C SER A 136 -22.17 -5.21 -4.35
N THR A 137 -21.35 -6.24 -4.47
CA THR A 137 -21.42 -7.45 -3.63
C THR A 137 -21.11 -7.13 -2.16
N LEU A 138 -20.07 -6.36 -1.87
CA LEU A 138 -19.73 -5.93 -0.51
C LEU A 138 -20.87 -5.12 0.14
N ARG A 139 -21.51 -4.22 -0.60
CA ARG A 139 -22.70 -3.48 -0.13
C ARG A 139 -23.89 -4.40 0.15
N ASN A 140 -24.07 -5.43 -0.67
CA ASN A 140 -25.10 -6.45 -0.45
C ASN A 140 -24.83 -7.24 0.83
N PHE A 141 -23.58 -7.60 1.11
CA PHE A 141 -23.14 -8.32 2.31
C PHE A 141 -22.95 -7.46 3.56
N GLY A 142 -23.34 -6.19 3.51
CA GLY A 142 -23.42 -5.35 4.72
C GLY A 142 -22.38 -4.26 4.84
N LEU A 143 -21.49 -4.07 3.86
CA LEU A 143 -20.57 -2.94 3.88
C LEU A 143 -21.35 -1.62 3.95
N GLY A 144 -21.15 -0.88 5.05
CA GLY A 144 -21.88 0.35 5.35
C GLY A 144 -23.28 0.14 5.94
N LYS A 145 -23.61 -1.08 6.39
CA LYS A 145 -24.86 -1.45 7.07
C LYS A 145 -24.57 -2.00 8.46
N ARG A 146 -25.61 -2.01 9.31
CA ARG A 146 -25.59 -2.57 10.66
C ARG A 146 -25.16 -4.04 10.73
N SER A 147 -25.47 -4.84 9.70
CA SER A 147 -25.10 -6.26 9.68
C SER A 147 -23.58 -6.51 9.64
N LEU A 148 -22.78 -5.59 9.09
CA LEU A 148 -21.32 -5.70 9.17
C LEU A 148 -20.81 -5.24 10.53
N GLU A 149 -21.40 -4.18 11.09
CA GLU A 149 -21.08 -3.72 12.44
C GLU A 149 -21.30 -4.83 13.48
N GLU A 150 -22.42 -5.55 13.40
CA GLU A 150 -22.72 -6.68 14.29
C GLU A 150 -21.68 -7.81 14.16
N ARG A 151 -21.18 -8.10 12.95
CA ARG A 151 -20.08 -9.06 12.72
C ARG A 151 -18.76 -8.58 13.32
N ILE A 152 -18.46 -7.29 13.22
CA ILE A 152 -17.26 -6.70 13.83
C ILE A 152 -17.36 -6.78 15.36
N GLN A 153 -18.52 -6.45 15.93
CA GLN A 153 -18.78 -6.54 17.37
C GLN A 153 -18.63 -7.99 17.89
N GLU A 154 -19.16 -8.96 17.15
CA GLU A 154 -18.99 -10.38 17.47
C GLU A 154 -17.50 -10.79 17.48
N GLU A 155 -16.73 -10.42 16.47
CA GLU A 155 -15.29 -10.70 16.42
C GLU A 155 -14.50 -9.95 17.49
N CYS A 156 -14.90 -8.72 17.84
CA CYS A 156 -14.32 -8.00 18.96
C CYS A 156 -14.53 -8.73 20.29
N GLN A 157 -15.69 -9.37 20.49
CA GLN A 157 -15.92 -10.18 21.70
C GLN A 157 -14.98 -11.38 21.75
N TYR A 158 -14.84 -12.13 20.65
CA TYR A 158 -13.89 -13.25 20.58
C TYR A 158 -12.45 -12.81 20.84
N LEU A 159 -12.06 -11.62 20.35
CA LEU A 159 -10.72 -11.08 20.59
C LEU A 159 -10.52 -10.70 22.06
N VAL A 160 -11.52 -10.11 22.71
CA VAL A 160 -11.47 -9.78 24.15
C VAL A 160 -11.35 -11.05 24.98
N ASP A 161 -12.13 -12.08 24.66
CA ASP A 161 -12.07 -13.37 25.35
C ASP A 161 -10.69 -14.00 25.19
N ALA A 162 -10.14 -14.00 23.97
CA ALA A 162 -8.80 -14.51 23.68
C ALA A 162 -7.69 -13.76 24.41
N PHE A 163 -7.81 -12.43 24.57
CA PHE A 163 -6.87 -11.65 25.40
C PHE A 163 -7.04 -11.95 26.88
N GLY A 164 -8.26 -12.23 27.35
CA GLY A 164 -8.53 -12.64 28.73
C GLY A 164 -7.89 -13.98 29.11
N GLU A 165 -7.76 -14.91 28.16
CA GLU A 165 -7.11 -16.21 28.37
C GLU A 165 -5.61 -16.12 28.66
N GLU A 166 -4.94 -15.06 28.18
CA GLU A 166 -3.52 -14.80 28.43
C GLU A 166 -3.24 -14.36 29.88
N GLN A 167 -4.30 -13.96 30.61
CA GLN A 167 -4.26 -13.46 31.99
C GLN A 167 -3.37 -12.20 32.10
N GLU A 168 -2.53 -12.10 33.14
CA GLU A 168 -1.57 -11.00 33.32
C GLU A 168 -0.20 -11.29 32.70
N ASN A 169 -0.07 -12.34 31.86
CA ASN A 169 1.20 -12.72 31.27
C ASN A 169 1.50 -11.84 30.04
N PRO A 170 2.77 -11.48 29.79
CA PRO A 170 3.16 -10.87 28.52
C PRO A 170 2.95 -11.84 27.36
N PHE A 171 2.23 -11.42 26.32
CA PHE A 171 1.98 -12.20 25.12
C PHE A 171 2.18 -11.36 23.85
N ASN A 172 2.28 -12.02 22.70
CA ASN A 172 2.38 -11.36 21.40
C ASN A 172 1.00 -11.36 20.71
N PRO A 173 0.33 -10.20 20.55
CA PRO A 173 -1.02 -10.13 19.99
C PRO A 173 -1.07 -10.32 18.46
N HIS A 174 0.06 -10.57 17.80
CA HIS A 174 0.15 -10.62 16.33
C HIS A 174 -0.86 -11.57 15.71
N PHE A 175 -0.86 -12.84 16.10
CA PHE A 175 -1.73 -13.84 15.48
C PHE A 175 -3.22 -13.64 15.85
N GLN A 176 -3.50 -13.26 17.10
CA GLN A 176 -4.87 -12.99 17.55
C GLN A 176 -5.51 -11.83 16.76
N LEU A 177 -4.78 -10.72 16.58
CA LEU A 177 -5.24 -9.58 15.79
C LEU A 177 -5.41 -9.91 14.31
N THR A 178 -4.41 -10.57 13.71
CA THR A 178 -4.48 -10.97 12.29
C THR A 178 -5.66 -11.91 12.05
N ASN A 179 -5.90 -12.88 12.94
CA ASN A 179 -7.03 -13.81 12.83
C ASN A 179 -8.37 -13.10 13.01
N ALA A 180 -8.53 -12.22 14.00
CA ALA A 180 -9.77 -11.48 14.22
C ALA A 180 -10.14 -10.61 13.00
N VAL A 181 -9.17 -9.88 12.44
CA VAL A 181 -9.39 -9.10 11.21
C VAL A 181 -9.70 -10.01 10.02
N SER A 182 -8.95 -11.11 9.86
CA SER A 182 -9.16 -12.08 8.79
C SER A 182 -10.57 -12.70 8.87
N ASN A 183 -11.07 -13.00 10.07
CA ASN A 183 -12.40 -13.57 10.25
C ASN A 183 -13.49 -12.61 9.78
N ILE A 184 -13.35 -11.30 10.04
CA ILE A 184 -14.30 -10.29 9.56
C ILE A 184 -14.41 -10.37 8.03
N ILE A 185 -13.27 -10.34 7.31
CA ILE A 185 -13.28 -10.38 5.85
C ILE A 185 -13.74 -11.76 5.33
N CYS A 186 -13.34 -12.87 5.96
CA CYS A 186 -13.82 -14.22 5.64
C CYS A 186 -15.33 -14.33 5.79
N SER A 187 -15.91 -13.71 6.82
CA SER A 187 -17.35 -13.73 7.06
C SER A 187 -18.13 -13.01 5.94
N ILE A 188 -17.51 -11.99 5.32
CA ILE A 188 -18.08 -11.24 4.19
C ILE A 188 -17.91 -12.03 2.88
N THR A 189 -16.76 -12.68 2.67
CA THR A 189 -16.45 -13.36 1.40
C THR A 189 -16.99 -14.79 1.32
N PHE A 190 -16.99 -15.52 2.43
CA PHE A 190 -17.40 -16.94 2.51
C PHE A 190 -18.69 -17.16 3.31
N GLY A 191 -19.25 -16.12 3.92
CA GLY A 191 -20.44 -16.19 4.76
C GLY A 191 -20.20 -16.69 6.17
N ASN A 192 -19.04 -17.31 6.44
CA ASN A 192 -18.68 -17.93 7.72
C ASN A 192 -17.35 -17.42 8.25
N ARG A 193 -17.17 -17.50 9.59
CA ARG A 193 -15.86 -17.35 10.22
C ARG A 193 -14.98 -18.51 9.77
N ALA A 194 -13.83 -18.21 9.20
CA ALA A 194 -12.86 -19.22 8.89
C ALA A 194 -11.46 -18.63 9.04
N ALA A 195 -10.63 -19.32 9.81
CA ALA A 195 -9.27 -18.90 10.10
C ALA A 195 -8.43 -18.79 8.81
N LEU A 196 -7.25 -18.19 8.94
CA LEU A 196 -6.21 -18.08 7.91
C LEU A 196 -5.91 -19.41 7.18
N SER A 197 -6.26 -20.54 7.79
CA SER A 197 -6.20 -21.89 7.21
C SER A 197 -6.99 -22.06 5.91
N VAL A 198 -7.97 -21.21 5.61
CA VAL A 198 -8.70 -21.23 4.31
C VAL A 198 -7.94 -20.51 3.20
N CYS A 199 -7.05 -19.58 3.52
CA CYS A 199 -6.25 -18.85 2.53
C CYS A 199 -5.30 -19.79 1.77
N LEU A 200 -4.71 -20.76 2.47
CA LEU A 200 -3.75 -21.70 1.88
C LEU A 200 -4.37 -22.58 0.78
N PRO A 201 -5.52 -23.26 1.00
CA PRO A 201 -6.23 -23.97 -0.05
C PRO A 201 -6.68 -23.08 -1.21
N LEU A 202 -7.13 -21.85 -0.95
CA LEU A 202 -7.55 -20.90 -1.99
C LEU A 202 -6.37 -20.44 -2.86
N MET A 203 -5.21 -20.19 -2.27
CA MET A 203 -3.98 -19.93 -3.01
C MET A 203 -3.58 -21.12 -3.89
N GLN A 204 -3.75 -22.34 -3.39
CA GLN A 204 -3.50 -23.56 -4.18
C GLN A 204 -4.44 -23.70 -5.39
N LEU A 205 -5.68 -23.21 -5.32
CA LEU A 205 -6.61 -23.21 -6.45
C LEU A 205 -6.16 -22.26 -7.58
N LEU A 206 -5.53 -21.13 -7.26
CA LEU A 206 -4.91 -20.28 -8.29
C LEU A 206 -3.69 -20.94 -8.94
N VAL A 207 -2.85 -21.60 -8.14
CA VAL A 207 -1.62 -22.24 -8.61
C VAL A 207 -1.91 -23.48 -9.47
N LYS A 208 -2.99 -24.22 -9.18
CA LYS A 208 -3.33 -25.45 -9.88
C LYS A 208 -4.01 -25.27 -11.24
N GLY A 209 -4.36 -24.05 -11.64
CA GLY A 209 -4.75 -23.67 -13.00
C GLY A 209 -5.46 -24.78 -13.78
N ASP A 210 -6.66 -25.19 -13.35
CA ASP A 210 -7.39 -26.19 -14.11
C ASP A 210 -7.92 -25.53 -15.39
N SER A 211 -7.29 -25.87 -16.51
CA SER A 211 -7.56 -25.36 -17.86
C SER A 211 -8.99 -25.59 -18.37
N SER A 212 -9.85 -26.23 -17.58
CA SER A 212 -11.28 -26.41 -17.85
C SER A 212 -12.17 -25.28 -17.32
N ASN A 213 -11.68 -24.42 -16.41
CA ASN A 213 -12.55 -23.44 -15.75
C ASN A 213 -12.63 -22.12 -16.53
N SER A 214 -13.86 -21.61 -16.65
CA SER A 214 -14.15 -20.40 -17.39
C SER A 214 -13.37 -19.20 -16.84
N PHE A 215 -12.95 -18.28 -17.73
CA PHE A 215 -12.26 -17.02 -17.39
C PHE A 215 -12.94 -16.21 -16.26
N GLN A 216 -14.22 -16.46 -15.97
CA GLN A 216 -14.95 -15.80 -14.89
C GLN A 216 -14.55 -16.28 -13.48
N GLU A 217 -14.21 -17.56 -13.32
CA GLU A 217 -13.94 -18.16 -11.99
C GLU A 217 -12.56 -17.74 -11.46
N GLU A 218 -11.53 -17.79 -12.30
CA GLU A 218 -10.18 -17.32 -11.92
C GLU A 218 -10.18 -15.85 -11.49
N ASN A 219 -11.02 -15.04 -12.15
CA ASN A 219 -11.20 -13.62 -11.82
C ASN A 219 -11.92 -13.44 -10.47
N LEU A 220 -12.88 -14.31 -10.15
CA LEU A 220 -13.55 -14.32 -8.84
C LEU A 220 -12.56 -14.72 -7.74
N VAL A 221 -11.79 -15.79 -7.93
CA VAL A 221 -10.78 -16.25 -6.96
C VAL A 221 -9.74 -15.15 -6.72
N ALA A 222 -9.24 -14.50 -7.79
CA ALA A 222 -8.32 -13.37 -7.66
C ALA A 222 -8.95 -12.20 -6.87
N CYS A 223 -10.22 -11.85 -7.11
CA CYS A 223 -10.91 -10.81 -6.33
C CYS A 223 -11.05 -11.17 -4.85
N VAL A 224 -11.36 -12.43 -4.53
CA VAL A 224 -11.50 -12.90 -3.14
C VAL A 224 -10.15 -12.85 -2.43
N LEU A 225 -9.07 -13.31 -3.07
CA LEU A 225 -7.74 -13.25 -2.49
C LEU A 225 -7.27 -11.81 -2.29
N ASP A 226 -7.49 -10.92 -3.26
CA ASP A 226 -7.20 -9.50 -3.11
C ASP A 226 -7.91 -8.87 -1.89
N LEU A 227 -9.18 -9.23 -1.67
CA LEU A 227 -9.94 -8.78 -0.50
C LEU A 227 -9.34 -9.30 0.81
N LEU A 228 -8.97 -10.59 0.86
CA LEU A 228 -8.37 -11.20 2.04
C LEU A 228 -7.00 -10.58 2.37
N PHE A 229 -6.11 -10.47 1.38
CA PHE A 229 -4.78 -9.90 1.56
C PHE A 229 -4.84 -8.43 1.96
N ALA A 230 -5.58 -7.61 1.20
CA ALA A 230 -5.65 -6.18 1.48
C ALA A 230 -6.40 -5.87 2.78
N GLY A 231 -7.48 -6.61 3.08
CA GLY A 231 -8.31 -6.38 4.26
C GLY A 231 -7.68 -6.83 5.58
N THR A 232 -6.82 -7.85 5.54
CA THR A 232 -6.27 -8.48 6.76
C THR A 232 -5.00 -7.79 7.24
N GLU A 233 -3.93 -7.82 6.44
CA GLU A 233 -2.60 -7.42 6.90
C GLU A 233 -2.52 -5.94 7.26
N THR A 234 -3.14 -5.06 6.46
CA THR A 234 -3.06 -3.60 6.66
C THR A 234 -3.77 -3.17 7.95
N THR A 235 -4.98 -3.69 8.18
CA THR A 235 -5.80 -3.41 9.36
C THR A 235 -5.15 -4.01 10.62
N ALA A 236 -4.73 -5.28 10.58
CA ALA A 236 -4.08 -5.93 11.72
C ALA A 236 -2.76 -5.24 12.12
N THR A 237 -1.98 -4.77 11.14
CA THR A 237 -0.76 -3.99 11.41
C THR A 237 -1.10 -2.63 12.03
N THR A 238 -2.16 -1.97 11.57
CA THR A 238 -2.63 -0.71 12.19
C THR A 238 -3.05 -0.93 13.65
N LEU A 239 -3.77 -2.01 13.96
CA LEU A 239 -4.18 -2.34 15.33
C LEU A 239 -2.97 -2.66 16.22
N ARG A 240 -1.95 -3.36 15.70
CA ARG A 240 -0.69 -3.60 16.43
C ARG A 240 0.02 -2.29 16.76
N TRP A 241 0.09 -1.35 15.82
CA TRP A 241 0.62 -0.01 16.08
C TRP A 241 -0.23 0.72 17.12
N ALA A 242 -1.56 0.63 17.07
CA ALA A 242 -2.43 1.22 18.09
C ALA A 242 -2.10 0.70 19.49
N LEU A 243 -2.00 -0.62 19.68
CA LEU A 243 -1.64 -1.22 20.97
C LEU A 243 -0.26 -0.77 21.43
N LEU A 244 0.73 -0.75 20.54
CA LEU A 244 2.08 -0.29 20.86
C LEU A 244 2.07 1.17 21.32
N TYR A 245 1.38 2.06 20.60
CA TYR A 245 1.29 3.48 20.96
C TYR A 245 0.55 3.68 22.29
N MET A 246 -0.50 2.90 22.57
CA MET A 246 -1.17 2.94 23.87
C MET A 246 -0.26 2.48 25.02
N ALA A 247 0.55 1.44 24.78
CA ALA A 247 1.46 0.91 25.79
C ALA A 247 2.61 1.88 26.13
N ILE A 248 3.12 2.62 25.15
CA ILE A 248 4.20 3.59 25.37
C ILE A 248 3.70 5.00 25.77
N HIS A 249 2.39 5.26 25.63
CA HIS A 249 1.73 6.51 26.04
C HIS A 249 0.55 6.25 27.00
N PRO A 250 0.79 5.83 28.25
CA PRO A 250 -0.26 5.53 29.23
C PRO A 250 -1.23 6.70 29.47
N GLU A 251 -0.76 7.94 29.35
CA GLU A 251 -1.59 9.14 29.47
C GLU A 251 -2.63 9.26 28.35
N ILE A 252 -2.27 8.84 27.13
CA ILE A 252 -3.20 8.81 25.99
C ILE A 252 -4.19 7.66 26.18
N GLN A 253 -3.70 6.48 26.61
CA GLN A 253 -4.55 5.33 26.90
C GLN A 253 -5.59 5.65 27.98
N ALA A 254 -5.19 6.24 29.11
CA ALA A 254 -6.09 6.62 30.20
C ALA A 254 -7.16 7.61 29.75
N ARG A 255 -6.81 8.56 28.88
CA ARG A 255 -7.77 9.53 28.33
C ARG A 255 -8.76 8.88 27.36
N VAL A 256 -8.33 7.92 26.54
CA VAL A 256 -9.25 7.12 25.71
C VAL A 256 -10.21 6.30 26.59
N GLN A 257 -9.69 5.63 27.62
CA GLN A 257 -10.53 4.87 28.56
C GLN A 257 -11.55 5.78 29.26
N SER A 258 -11.13 6.96 29.71
CA SER A 258 -12.03 7.94 30.32
C SER A 258 -13.16 8.36 29.38
N GLU A 259 -12.88 8.57 28.09
CA GLU A 259 -13.89 8.91 27.09
C GLU A 259 -14.85 7.73 26.83
N ILE A 260 -14.32 6.50 26.75
CA ILE A 260 -15.11 5.26 26.65
C ILE A 260 -16.07 5.13 27.84
N ASP A 261 -15.56 5.29 29.07
CA ASP A 261 -16.37 5.18 30.29
C ASP A 261 -17.45 6.26 30.37
N LEU A 262 -17.17 7.48 29.91
CA LEU A 262 -18.14 8.57 29.89
C LEU A 262 -19.28 8.34 28.88
N VAL A 263 -18.95 7.88 27.67
CA VAL A 263 -19.90 7.75 26.54
C VAL A 263 -20.64 6.41 26.56
N ILE A 264 -19.95 5.30 26.83
CA ILE A 264 -20.47 3.94 26.71
C ILE A 264 -20.85 3.37 28.09
N ARG A 265 -20.15 3.79 29.15
CA ARG A 265 -20.47 3.47 30.57
C ARG A 265 -20.48 1.98 30.93
N GLN A 266 -19.74 1.15 30.19
CA GLN A 266 -19.67 -0.31 30.38
C GLN A 266 -21.04 -1.05 30.33
N MET A 267 -22.10 -0.40 29.85
CA MET A 267 -23.46 -0.98 29.84
C MET A 267 -23.72 -1.85 28.61
N ARG A 268 -22.93 -1.67 27.54
CA ARG A 268 -23.09 -2.34 26.24
C ARG A 268 -21.78 -2.37 25.48
N GLN A 269 -21.74 -3.18 24.42
CA GLN A 269 -20.64 -3.13 23.45
C GLN A 269 -20.58 -1.77 22.71
N PRO A 270 -19.37 -1.28 22.37
CA PRO A 270 -19.20 -0.12 21.51
C PRO A 270 -19.88 -0.30 20.15
N ALA A 271 -20.49 0.77 19.64
CA ALA A 271 -21.17 0.82 18.34
C ALA A 271 -20.57 1.92 17.46
N LEU A 272 -20.76 1.84 16.14
CA LEU A 272 -20.19 2.79 15.18
C LEU A 272 -20.74 4.21 15.39
N GLU A 273 -21.97 4.33 15.86
CA GLU A 273 -22.60 5.61 16.24
C GLU A 273 -21.90 6.32 17.42
N ASP A 274 -21.10 5.61 18.22
CA ASP A 274 -20.36 6.20 19.33
C ASP A 274 -19.21 7.08 18.85
N ARG A 275 -18.67 6.81 17.65
CA ARG A 275 -17.51 7.52 17.09
C ARG A 275 -17.69 9.03 17.09
N ASP A 276 -18.88 9.51 16.74
CA ASP A 276 -19.15 10.95 16.61
C ASP A 276 -19.27 11.64 17.99
N ARG A 277 -19.43 10.86 19.07
CA ARG A 277 -19.41 11.31 20.48
C ARG A 277 -18.05 11.13 21.16
N MET A 278 -17.08 10.55 20.47
CA MET A 278 -15.76 10.20 20.99
C MET A 278 -14.64 10.88 20.18
N PRO A 279 -14.59 12.22 20.18
CA PRO A 279 -13.64 12.97 19.36
C PRO A 279 -12.19 12.64 19.68
N TYR A 280 -11.84 12.38 20.95
CA TYR A 280 -10.46 12.08 21.32
C TYR A 280 -10.03 10.70 20.82
N THR A 281 -10.84 9.66 21.02
CA THR A 281 -10.59 8.32 20.52
C THR A 281 -10.49 8.32 19.00
N ASN A 282 -11.37 9.07 18.32
CA ASN A 282 -11.31 9.21 16.87
C ASN A 282 -10.00 9.89 16.41
N ALA A 283 -9.57 10.95 17.11
CA ALA A 283 -8.29 11.59 16.86
C ALA A 283 -7.09 10.65 17.07
N VAL A 284 -7.13 9.81 18.10
CA VAL A 284 -6.10 8.80 18.36
C VAL A 284 -6.03 7.77 17.22
N ILE A 285 -7.16 7.24 16.74
CA ILE A 285 -7.18 6.30 15.61
C ILE A 285 -6.56 6.93 14.36
N HIS A 286 -6.88 8.21 14.09
CA HIS A 286 -6.31 8.94 12.95
C HIS A 286 -4.81 9.16 13.11
N GLU A 287 -4.35 9.47 14.32
CA GLU A 287 -2.93 9.65 14.61
C GLU A 287 -2.16 8.34 14.47
N VAL A 288 -2.72 7.20 14.92
CA VAL A 288 -2.13 5.86 14.70
C VAL A 288 -1.94 5.61 13.20
N GLN A 289 -2.95 5.89 12.38
CA GLN A 289 -2.86 5.71 10.94
C GLN A 289 -1.84 6.65 10.29
N ARG A 290 -1.74 7.90 10.76
CA ARG A 290 -0.81 8.91 10.24
C ARG A 290 0.63 8.50 10.49
N ILE A 291 0.98 8.19 11.74
CA ILE A 291 2.36 7.88 12.12
C ILE A 291 2.74 6.44 11.77
N GLY A 292 1.80 5.50 11.85
CA GLY A 292 2.01 4.10 11.48
C GLY A 292 2.24 3.92 9.99
N ASN A 293 1.65 4.79 9.15
CA ASN A 293 1.95 4.97 7.73
C ASN A 293 2.20 3.63 6.97
N ILE A 294 1.22 2.72 7.06
CA ILE A 294 1.37 1.30 6.67
C ILE A 294 1.81 1.09 5.22
N ILE A 295 1.37 1.96 4.29
CA ILE A 295 1.72 1.90 2.87
C ILE A 295 2.37 3.23 2.45
N PRO A 296 3.65 3.45 2.81
CA PRO A 296 4.30 4.77 2.69
C PRO A 296 4.44 5.27 1.24
N PHE A 297 4.51 4.36 0.26
CA PHE A 297 4.66 4.69 -1.16
C PHE A 297 3.41 4.41 -2.00
N ASN A 298 2.27 4.17 -1.34
CA ASN A 298 1.01 3.79 -1.98
C ASN A 298 1.14 2.50 -2.82
N VAL A 299 0.03 2.05 -3.40
CA VAL A 299 0.06 1.03 -4.45
C VAL A 299 0.51 1.68 -5.77
N PRO A 300 1.49 1.11 -6.49
CA PRO A 300 2.02 1.69 -7.72
C PRO A 300 0.93 2.00 -8.75
N ARG A 301 1.07 3.14 -9.43
CA ARG A 301 0.24 3.52 -10.58
C ARG A 301 1.07 3.62 -11.85
N ALA A 302 0.41 3.60 -12.98
CA ALA A 302 1.03 3.88 -14.27
C ALA A 302 0.14 4.79 -15.12
N PRO A 303 0.73 5.70 -15.90
CA PRO A 303 -0.04 6.49 -16.84
C PRO A 303 -0.44 5.64 -18.06
N THR A 304 -1.70 5.76 -18.48
CA THR A 304 -2.30 5.07 -19.63
C THR A 304 -1.77 5.56 -20.99
N LYS A 305 -1.12 6.74 -20.99
CA LYS A 305 -0.50 7.42 -22.12
C LYS A 305 0.65 8.29 -21.64
N ASP A 306 1.53 8.70 -22.55
CA ASP A 306 2.56 9.69 -22.23
C ASP A 306 1.90 10.97 -21.69
N THR A 307 2.43 11.50 -20.59
CA THR A 307 1.88 12.68 -19.92
C THR A 307 2.99 13.56 -19.34
N VAL A 308 2.59 14.69 -18.77
CA VAL A 308 3.48 15.61 -18.06
C VAL A 308 3.02 15.77 -16.62
N VAL A 309 3.95 15.68 -15.66
CA VAL A 309 3.71 15.95 -14.23
C VAL A 309 4.80 16.86 -13.72
N GLY A 310 4.44 17.96 -13.06
CA GLY A 310 5.43 18.91 -12.53
C GLY A 310 6.41 19.44 -13.57
N GLY A 311 6.00 19.51 -14.85
CA GLY A 311 6.84 19.92 -15.98
C GLY A 311 7.70 18.82 -16.60
N TYR A 312 7.68 17.59 -16.06
CA TYR A 312 8.46 16.46 -16.57
C TYR A 312 7.62 15.48 -17.38
N THR A 313 8.18 14.95 -18.46
CA THR A 313 7.55 13.94 -19.30
C THR A 313 7.62 12.56 -18.64
N ILE A 314 6.46 11.94 -18.44
CA ILE A 314 6.32 10.57 -17.91
C ILE A 314 5.73 9.69 -19.03
N PRO A 315 6.51 8.74 -19.58
CA PRO A 315 6.03 7.78 -20.58
C PRO A 315 4.93 6.87 -20.04
N LYS A 316 4.06 6.42 -20.94
CA LYS A 316 3.07 5.37 -20.69
C LYS A 316 3.69 4.16 -20.00
N GLY A 317 2.98 3.61 -19.00
CA GLY A 317 3.40 2.38 -18.32
C GLY A 317 4.53 2.57 -17.29
N THR A 318 5.05 3.79 -17.11
CA THR A 318 6.07 4.07 -16.09
C THR A 318 5.50 3.85 -14.70
N PHE A 319 6.21 3.07 -13.87
CA PHE A 319 5.83 2.86 -12.47
C PHE A 319 5.91 4.19 -11.73
N THR A 320 4.78 4.64 -11.21
CA THR A 320 4.64 5.91 -10.48
C THR A 320 4.33 5.58 -9.03
N MET A 321 5.31 5.85 -8.16
CA MET A 321 5.23 5.66 -6.72
C MET A 321 4.79 6.96 -6.06
N ILE A 322 3.78 6.91 -5.21
CA ILE A 322 3.24 8.09 -4.53
C ILE A 322 3.74 8.09 -3.08
N ASN A 323 4.63 9.01 -2.75
CA ASN A 323 5.22 9.11 -1.43
C ASN A 323 4.23 9.75 -0.44
N LEU A 324 3.33 8.95 0.15
CA LEU A 324 2.38 9.39 1.17
C LEU A 324 3.08 9.87 2.43
N THR A 325 4.26 9.31 2.75
CA THR A 325 5.09 9.78 3.88
C THR A 325 5.38 11.27 3.81
N SER A 326 5.59 11.81 2.60
CA SER A 326 5.84 13.24 2.41
C SER A 326 4.66 14.13 2.83
N LEU A 327 3.44 13.58 2.89
CA LEU A 327 2.24 14.28 3.39
C LEU A 327 2.02 14.02 4.86
N MET A 328 2.19 12.77 5.30
CA MET A 328 1.97 12.36 6.69
C MET A 328 2.98 12.97 7.66
N LEU A 329 4.17 13.35 7.17
CA LEU A 329 5.25 13.96 7.95
C LEU A 329 5.59 15.39 7.53
N ASP A 330 4.71 16.07 6.79
CA ASP A 330 4.94 17.46 6.36
C ASP A 330 5.02 18.42 7.57
N MET A 331 6.20 18.97 7.85
CA MET A 331 6.45 19.88 8.97
C MET A 331 5.67 21.19 8.89
N LYS A 332 5.13 21.56 7.72
CA LYS A 332 4.27 22.74 7.59
C LYS A 332 2.85 22.51 8.09
N GLU A 333 2.45 21.24 8.15
CA GLU A 333 1.06 20.83 8.29
C GLU A 333 0.84 20.07 9.60
N TRP A 334 1.88 19.42 10.12
CA TRP A 334 1.87 18.75 11.42
C TRP A 334 2.84 19.48 12.35
N GLU A 335 2.37 19.90 13.52
CA GLU A 335 3.18 20.63 14.50
C GLU A 335 4.33 19.76 15.02
N THR A 336 4.07 18.48 15.27
CA THR A 336 5.05 17.50 15.77
C THR A 336 5.02 16.22 14.91
N PRO A 337 5.46 16.24 13.63
CA PRO A 337 5.19 15.17 12.66
C PRO A 337 5.77 13.81 13.07
N HIS A 338 6.88 13.80 13.80
CA HIS A 338 7.57 12.59 14.23
C HIS A 338 7.14 12.11 15.63
N THR A 339 6.18 12.79 16.25
CA THR A 339 5.66 12.45 17.58
C THR A 339 4.23 11.95 17.44
N PHE A 340 3.88 10.91 18.20
CA PHE A 340 2.51 10.46 18.32
C PHE A 340 1.72 11.48 19.14
N ASN A 341 0.94 12.32 18.46
CA ASN A 341 0.21 13.42 19.07
C ASN A 341 -1.23 13.48 18.52
N PRO A 342 -2.23 12.92 19.24
CA PRO A 342 -3.63 12.99 18.85
C PRO A 342 -4.16 14.42 18.69
N GLY A 343 -3.50 15.41 19.30
CA GLY A 343 -3.81 16.83 19.15
C GLY A 343 -3.77 17.32 17.69
N HIS A 344 -3.04 16.64 16.81
CA HIS A 344 -3.03 16.95 15.37
C HIS A 344 -4.42 16.87 14.71
N PHE A 345 -5.33 16.09 15.28
CA PHE A 345 -6.69 15.90 14.79
C PHE A 345 -7.75 16.52 15.71
N LEU A 346 -7.35 17.42 16.62
CA LEU A 346 -8.25 18.07 17.56
C LEU A 346 -8.17 19.58 17.41
N LYS A 347 -9.34 20.22 17.39
CA LYS A 347 -9.48 21.67 17.49
C LYS A 347 -10.63 21.99 18.43
N ASP A 348 -10.35 22.77 19.47
CA ASP A 348 -11.33 23.13 20.51
C ASP A 348 -12.02 21.91 21.15
N GLY A 349 -11.28 20.81 21.29
CA GLY A 349 -11.78 19.53 21.82
C GLY A 349 -12.64 18.72 20.85
N GLN A 350 -12.88 19.21 19.64
CA GLN A 350 -13.62 18.52 18.59
C GLN A 350 -12.67 17.85 17.59
N PHE A 351 -13.10 16.73 17.04
CA PHE A 351 -12.36 16.04 16.00
C PHE A 351 -12.35 16.85 14.70
N GLN A 352 -11.16 17.07 14.13
CA GLN A 352 -10.97 17.74 12.85
C GLN A 352 -10.03 16.93 11.96
N ARG A 353 -10.59 16.37 10.87
CA ARG A 353 -9.79 15.69 9.84
C ARG A 353 -9.02 16.71 8.99
N LYS A 354 -7.73 16.46 8.75
CA LYS A 354 -6.92 17.22 7.79
C LYS A 354 -7.06 16.68 6.37
N GLU A 355 -7.03 17.55 5.37
CA GLU A 355 -7.08 17.14 3.95
C GLU A 355 -5.90 16.25 3.53
N LEU A 356 -4.73 16.49 4.11
CA LEU A 356 -3.50 15.75 3.85
C LEU A 356 -3.52 14.32 4.38
N PHE A 357 -4.49 14.01 5.24
CA PHE A 357 -4.66 12.69 5.81
C PHE A 357 -5.32 11.75 4.79
N ILE A 358 -4.46 11.03 4.06
CA ILE A 358 -4.83 10.11 2.97
C ILE A 358 -4.22 8.71 3.10
N PRO A 359 -4.35 8.01 4.25
CA PRO A 359 -3.76 6.68 4.42
C PRO A 359 -4.33 5.64 3.44
N PHE A 360 -5.51 5.91 2.87
CA PHE A 360 -6.19 5.08 1.87
C PHE A 360 -6.06 5.62 0.44
N SER A 361 -5.06 6.46 0.17
CA SER A 361 -4.91 7.19 -1.10
C SER A 361 -6.12 8.09 -1.40
N MET A 362 -6.10 8.71 -2.58
CA MET A 362 -7.23 9.39 -3.22
C MET A 362 -7.26 9.05 -4.70
N GLY A 363 -8.31 9.47 -5.41
CA GLY A 363 -8.44 9.26 -6.85
C GLY A 363 -9.09 7.94 -7.22
N LYS A 364 -9.05 7.61 -8.52
CA LYS A 364 -9.68 6.41 -9.10
C LYS A 364 -8.87 5.15 -8.91
#